data_AF-A0A971MUW5-F1
#
_entry.id   AF-A0A971MUW5-F1
#
_cell.length_a   1.000
_cell.length_b   1.000
_cell.length_c   1.000
_cell.angle_alpha   90.00
_cell.angle_beta   90.00
_cell.angle_gamma   90.00
#
_symmetry.space_group_name_H-M   'P 1'
#
loop_
_entity.id
_entity.type
_entity.pdbx_description
1 polymer ?
#
loop_
_entity_poly.entity_id
_entity_poly.type
_entity_poly.pdbx_seq_one_letter_code
_entity_poly.pdbx_strand_id
1 'polypeptide(L)'
;MTIKKKLIYIFMLVTALFLLSACGLDVVNEVEVNRDFAGTRTITLTADQSTLSNINGGSEALSEFLVNEIGDPLSVEITEHTQSKLVAKLSLSFDSIDDYRQKLTQLAGDSNEGLTINYSYPRDNPFMKGINFEDNSQASIILNFIVNRAIESGLITESYREEIWDSEIFSLVVDGDTLIDQSSNPPWSVDNVSYHGPKDIFMSTSPNSDGNWDRVFFISFDNNSSPIENWKQELFKDYEYEELEMIETQISDYSANIYKFIFRSFTSEALAKVTAQVLGTDSIDLLLKLSLDSDAFDIKYEINEKVGDFPLSSNMDLNSIYHNSFMRASEHDISNFTSLNENVIKASKDQLIEGFVHTLSIKPRYGKVDIKTEIGLDKSLKRTMTIGRSQETLAKNYNDLMTKYLNDNQIQYADNGESFIITYGGENFATHNELFFTSNPNITVQADSIFTYSYTYNDDTSFKLFEFDEISQEVLGPGNANFDTIVDTANSGQIKNEVIISGNKTPNIVVFSIVAILILGVIVGLIILMVKNKSPEKISPQVETQPKRESYKRQHKFEDTAPIPKITDEDQNLTKK
;
A
#
# COMPACT_ATOMS: atom_id res chain seq x y z
N MET A 1 8.16 7.74 -98.01
CA MET A 1 8.29 7.66 -96.53
C MET A 1 9.61 6.98 -96.21
N THR A 2 10.56 7.68 -95.57
CA THR A 2 11.93 7.20 -95.37
C THR A 2 12.02 6.02 -94.39
N ILE A 3 12.99 5.13 -94.60
CA ILE A 3 13.15 3.85 -93.88
C ILE A 3 13.15 4.03 -92.34
N LYS A 4 13.76 5.12 -91.84
CA LYS A 4 13.75 5.47 -90.39
C LYS A 4 12.34 5.62 -89.79
N LYS A 5 11.34 6.11 -90.54
CA LYS A 5 9.96 6.21 -90.02
C LYS A 5 9.26 4.83 -89.95
N LYS A 6 9.51 3.92 -90.89
CA LYS A 6 8.95 2.55 -90.83
C LYS A 6 9.51 1.76 -89.63
N LEU A 7 10.81 1.90 -89.36
CA LEU A 7 11.46 1.24 -88.22
C LEU A 7 10.92 1.71 -86.87
N ILE A 8 10.63 3.01 -86.71
CA ILE A 8 10.01 3.56 -85.49
C ILE A 8 8.58 3.04 -85.30
N TYR A 9 7.77 2.97 -86.37
CA TYR A 9 6.43 2.38 -86.26
C TYR A 9 6.45 0.88 -85.95
N ILE A 10 7.40 0.11 -86.52
CA ILE A 10 7.55 -1.32 -86.19
C ILE A 10 8.03 -1.50 -84.74
N PHE A 11 8.99 -0.69 -84.28
CA PHE A 11 9.44 -0.74 -82.89
C PHE A 11 8.29 -0.38 -81.93
N MET A 12 7.56 0.70 -82.17
CA MET A 12 6.41 1.11 -81.36
C MET A 12 5.26 0.08 -81.40
N LEU A 13 5.02 -0.60 -82.53
CA LEU A 13 4.06 -1.69 -82.63
C LEU A 13 4.51 -2.92 -81.82
N VAL A 14 5.79 -3.28 -81.89
CA VAL A 14 6.36 -4.39 -81.12
C VAL A 14 6.37 -4.08 -79.62
N THR A 15 6.71 -2.85 -79.20
CA THR A 15 6.58 -2.43 -77.81
C THR A 15 5.12 -2.43 -77.35
N ALA A 16 4.17 -2.01 -78.19
CA ALA A 16 2.74 -2.10 -77.86
C ALA A 16 2.22 -3.56 -77.79
N LEU A 17 2.77 -4.48 -78.58
CA LEU A 17 2.49 -5.91 -78.50
C LEU A 17 3.09 -6.57 -77.25
N PHE A 18 4.20 -6.04 -76.71
CA PHE A 18 4.80 -6.46 -75.44
C PHE A 18 4.16 -5.83 -74.19
N LEU A 19 3.20 -4.91 -74.34
CA LEU A 19 2.56 -4.18 -73.24
C LEU A 19 1.14 -4.66 -72.91
N LEU A 20 0.64 -5.71 -73.58
CA LEU A 20 -0.77 -6.12 -73.51
C LEU A 20 -1.02 -7.63 -73.30
N SER A 21 -0.01 -8.38 -72.84
CA SER A 21 -0.16 -9.78 -72.42
C SER A 21 -0.05 -9.92 -70.90
N ALA A 22 -0.99 -9.27 -70.20
CA ALA A 22 -1.44 -9.74 -68.89
C ALA A 22 -2.13 -11.09 -69.15
N CYS A 23 -1.58 -12.17 -68.61
CA CYS A 23 -1.91 -13.55 -68.98
C CYS A 23 -1.88 -14.45 -67.74
N GLY A 24 -2.62 -14.10 -66.71
CA GLY A 24 -2.69 -14.83 -65.44
C GLY A 24 -3.95 -14.51 -64.67
N LEU A 25 -4.12 -15.16 -63.52
CA LEU A 25 -5.26 -14.96 -62.64
C LEU A 25 -5.22 -13.55 -62.03
N ASP A 26 -6.34 -12.83 -62.16
CA ASP A 26 -6.66 -11.68 -61.31
C ASP A 26 -7.17 -12.21 -59.96
N VAL A 27 -6.53 -11.79 -58.88
CA VAL A 27 -6.83 -12.23 -57.51
C VAL A 27 -7.37 -11.07 -56.67
N VAL A 28 -8.55 -11.26 -56.08
CA VAL A 28 -9.13 -10.35 -55.09
C VAL A 28 -9.25 -11.06 -53.75
N ASN A 29 -8.49 -10.62 -52.75
CA ASN A 29 -8.61 -11.07 -51.37
C ASN A 29 -9.46 -10.09 -50.56
N GLU A 30 -10.43 -10.62 -49.84
CA GLU A 30 -11.27 -9.88 -48.92
C GLU A 30 -11.27 -10.62 -47.57
N VAL A 31 -10.77 -9.97 -46.52
CA VAL A 31 -10.78 -10.48 -45.16
C VAL A 31 -11.81 -9.70 -44.37
N GLU A 32 -12.91 -10.34 -44.01
CA GLU A 32 -13.97 -9.78 -43.16
C GLU A 32 -13.94 -10.47 -41.79
N VAL A 33 -13.70 -9.70 -40.73
CA VAL A 33 -13.55 -10.21 -39.36
C VAL A 33 -14.24 -9.31 -38.33
N ASN A 34 -14.47 -9.84 -37.13
CA ASN A 34 -14.80 -9.05 -35.96
C ASN A 34 -13.53 -8.62 -35.18
N ARG A 35 -13.68 -7.86 -34.09
CA ARG A 35 -12.57 -7.48 -33.18
C ARG A 35 -11.80 -8.65 -32.55
N ASP A 36 -12.39 -9.84 -32.50
CA ASP A 36 -11.75 -11.06 -32.00
C ASP A 36 -10.89 -11.75 -33.08
N PHE A 37 -10.89 -11.22 -34.30
CA PHE A 37 -10.32 -11.82 -35.50
C PHE A 37 -10.96 -13.17 -35.85
N ALA A 38 -12.23 -13.36 -35.50
CA ALA A 38 -13.07 -14.41 -36.04
C ALA A 38 -13.76 -13.89 -37.30
N GLY A 39 -13.84 -14.69 -38.36
CA GLY A 39 -14.39 -14.23 -39.63
C GLY A 39 -14.10 -15.15 -40.80
N THR A 40 -13.95 -14.56 -41.99
CA THR A 40 -13.69 -15.30 -43.24
C THR A 40 -12.80 -14.50 -44.18
N ARG A 41 -11.86 -15.21 -44.82
CA ARG A 41 -11.13 -14.72 -45.99
C ARG A 41 -11.76 -15.30 -47.24
N THR A 42 -12.10 -14.45 -48.19
CA THR A 42 -12.53 -14.84 -49.54
C THR A 42 -11.45 -14.47 -50.55
N ILE A 43 -11.03 -15.45 -51.34
CA ILE A 43 -10.08 -15.30 -52.45
C ILE A 43 -10.87 -15.51 -53.75
N THR A 44 -11.11 -14.44 -54.50
CA THR A 44 -11.76 -14.51 -55.81
C THR A 44 -10.68 -14.61 -56.88
N LEU A 45 -10.67 -15.72 -57.61
CA LEU A 45 -9.80 -15.96 -58.76
C LEU A 45 -10.60 -15.72 -60.05
N THR A 46 -10.12 -14.80 -60.90
CA THR A 46 -10.70 -14.58 -62.22
C THR A 46 -9.71 -15.01 -63.30
N ALA A 47 -10.13 -15.95 -64.16
CA ALA A 47 -9.41 -16.32 -65.37
C ALA A 47 -10.16 -15.75 -66.58
N ASP A 48 -9.50 -14.88 -67.34
CA ASP A 48 -10.03 -14.29 -68.58
C ASP A 48 -9.73 -15.15 -69.81
N GLN A 49 -10.09 -14.67 -71.00
CA GLN A 49 -9.86 -15.39 -72.26
C GLN A 49 -8.36 -15.61 -72.56
N SER A 50 -7.47 -14.72 -72.13
CA SER A 50 -6.03 -14.87 -72.33
C SER A 50 -5.47 -15.96 -71.42
N THR A 51 -5.79 -15.92 -70.13
CA THR A 51 -5.43 -16.90 -69.11
C THR A 51 -5.93 -18.30 -69.49
N LEU A 52 -7.22 -18.41 -69.85
CA LEU A 52 -7.84 -19.67 -70.26
C LEU A 52 -7.23 -20.26 -71.55
N SER A 53 -6.51 -19.46 -72.35
CA SER A 53 -5.82 -19.97 -73.56
C SER A 53 -4.51 -20.69 -73.25
N ASN A 54 -3.93 -20.47 -72.06
CA ASN A 54 -2.73 -21.16 -71.57
C ASN A 54 -3.08 -22.44 -70.76
N ILE A 55 -4.37 -22.72 -70.57
CA ILE A 55 -4.88 -23.86 -69.79
C ILE A 55 -5.36 -24.98 -70.71
N ASN A 56 -4.83 -26.18 -70.50
CA ASN A 56 -5.17 -27.35 -71.30
C ASN A 56 -6.62 -27.79 -71.03
N GLY A 57 -7.49 -27.61 -72.02
CA GLY A 57 -8.93 -27.84 -71.89
C GLY A 57 -9.75 -26.59 -71.52
N GLY A 58 -9.09 -25.46 -71.26
CA GLY A 58 -9.73 -24.17 -71.01
C GLY A 58 -10.63 -24.14 -69.76
N SER A 59 -11.70 -23.36 -69.85
CA SER A 59 -12.59 -23.01 -68.72
C SER A 59 -13.19 -24.22 -68.00
N GLU A 60 -13.67 -25.21 -68.76
CA GLU A 60 -14.31 -26.42 -68.22
C GLU A 60 -13.31 -27.24 -67.39
N ALA A 61 -12.11 -27.44 -67.92
CA ALA A 61 -11.04 -28.19 -67.24
C ALA A 61 -10.54 -27.47 -65.98
N LEU A 62 -10.42 -26.13 -66.01
CA LEU A 62 -10.08 -25.36 -64.81
C LEU A 62 -11.19 -25.44 -63.75
N SER A 63 -12.45 -25.33 -64.16
CA SER A 63 -13.62 -25.42 -63.28
C SER A 63 -13.69 -26.78 -62.57
N GLU A 64 -13.59 -27.89 -63.33
CA GLU A 64 -13.56 -29.25 -62.78
C GLU A 64 -12.34 -29.45 -61.86
N PHE A 65 -11.16 -28.97 -62.25
CA PHE A 65 -9.94 -29.09 -61.46
C PHE A 65 -10.05 -28.35 -60.11
N LEU A 66 -10.50 -27.09 -60.10
CA LEU A 66 -10.66 -26.32 -58.86
C LEU A 66 -11.66 -26.99 -57.92
N VAL A 67 -12.77 -27.52 -58.43
CA VAL A 67 -13.80 -28.22 -57.63
C VAL A 67 -13.32 -29.56 -57.07
N ASN A 68 -12.44 -30.27 -57.78
CA ASN A 68 -11.94 -31.58 -57.34
C ASN A 68 -10.70 -31.50 -56.43
N GLU A 69 -9.82 -30.51 -56.62
CA GLU A 69 -8.54 -30.43 -55.92
C GLU A 69 -8.53 -29.49 -54.71
N ILE A 70 -9.44 -28.51 -54.66
CA ILE A 70 -9.60 -27.63 -53.50
C ILE A 70 -10.59 -28.28 -52.52
N GLY A 71 -10.14 -28.41 -51.28
CA GLY A 71 -10.94 -28.89 -50.16
C GLY A 71 -10.44 -28.30 -48.85
N ASP A 72 -10.85 -28.90 -47.74
CA ASP A 72 -10.57 -28.46 -46.36
C ASP A 72 -9.09 -28.04 -46.16
N PRO A 73 -8.83 -26.83 -45.63
CA PRO A 73 -9.76 -25.90 -44.98
C PRO A 73 -10.51 -24.91 -45.91
N LEU A 74 -10.38 -25.02 -47.24
CA LEU A 74 -11.04 -24.13 -48.20
C LEU A 74 -12.35 -24.72 -48.75
N SER A 75 -13.36 -23.88 -48.95
CA SER A 75 -14.53 -24.18 -49.78
C SER A 75 -14.46 -23.44 -51.12
N VAL A 76 -14.83 -24.08 -52.22
CA VAL A 76 -14.82 -23.50 -53.58
C VAL A 76 -16.24 -23.31 -54.15
N GLU A 77 -16.51 -22.13 -54.70
CA GLU A 77 -17.74 -21.80 -55.42
C GLU A 77 -17.39 -21.24 -56.81
N ILE A 78 -17.94 -21.82 -57.88
CA ILE A 78 -17.82 -21.28 -59.23
C ILE A 78 -18.97 -20.30 -59.47
N THR A 79 -18.66 -19.01 -59.49
CA THR A 79 -19.65 -17.90 -59.56
C THR A 79 -19.93 -17.42 -60.98
N GLU A 80 -18.99 -17.59 -61.90
CA GLU A 80 -19.18 -17.36 -63.33
C GLU A 80 -18.41 -18.42 -64.12
N HIS A 81 -19.03 -19.05 -65.11
CA HIS A 81 -18.40 -20.04 -65.97
C HIS A 81 -18.87 -19.89 -67.42
N THR A 82 -17.95 -19.48 -68.29
CA THR A 82 -18.15 -19.32 -69.74
C THR A 82 -16.88 -19.74 -70.49
N GLN A 83 -16.95 -19.86 -71.83
CA GLN A 83 -15.78 -20.20 -72.65
C GLN A 83 -14.65 -19.15 -72.59
N SER A 84 -14.98 -17.91 -72.23
CA SER A 84 -14.05 -16.76 -72.26
C SER A 84 -13.76 -16.16 -70.88
N LYS A 85 -14.36 -16.69 -69.82
CA LYS A 85 -14.18 -16.23 -68.44
C LYS A 85 -14.62 -17.29 -67.43
N LEU A 86 -13.81 -17.49 -66.39
CA LEU A 86 -14.14 -18.23 -65.18
C LEU A 86 -13.94 -17.31 -63.96
N VAL A 87 -14.85 -17.35 -62.98
CA VAL A 87 -14.67 -16.69 -61.68
C VAL A 87 -14.98 -17.69 -60.56
N ALA A 88 -13.96 -18.05 -59.80
CA ALA A 88 -14.05 -18.94 -58.65
C ALA A 88 -13.84 -18.15 -57.36
N LYS A 89 -14.64 -18.44 -56.32
CA LYS A 89 -14.44 -17.93 -54.96
C LYS A 89 -13.97 -19.07 -54.07
N LEU A 90 -12.87 -18.85 -53.36
CA LEU A 90 -12.37 -19.73 -52.32
C LEU A 90 -12.61 -19.06 -50.97
N SER A 91 -13.28 -19.72 -50.03
CA SER A 91 -13.55 -19.15 -48.71
C SER A 91 -12.86 -19.97 -47.62
N LEU A 92 -12.24 -19.26 -46.69
CA LEU A 92 -11.57 -19.78 -45.49
C LEU A 92 -12.19 -19.13 -44.25
N SER A 93 -12.99 -19.87 -43.50
CA SER A 93 -13.55 -19.40 -42.22
C SER A 93 -12.65 -19.77 -41.04
N PHE A 94 -12.57 -18.89 -40.05
CA PHE A 94 -11.69 -19.06 -38.89
C PHE A 94 -12.24 -18.36 -37.63
N ASP A 95 -11.92 -18.93 -36.47
CA ASP A 95 -12.48 -18.51 -35.17
C ASP A 95 -11.57 -17.55 -34.40
N SER A 96 -10.33 -17.33 -34.85
CA SER A 96 -9.36 -16.42 -34.24
C SER A 96 -8.15 -16.16 -35.15
N ILE A 97 -7.29 -15.20 -34.77
CA ILE A 97 -6.00 -14.95 -35.42
C ILE A 97 -5.07 -16.18 -35.42
N ASP A 98 -5.09 -17.00 -34.37
CA ASP A 98 -4.23 -18.19 -34.27
C ASP A 98 -4.73 -19.34 -35.13
N ASP A 99 -6.05 -19.51 -35.24
CA ASP A 99 -6.68 -20.45 -36.19
C ASP A 99 -6.45 -20.01 -37.65
N TYR A 100 -6.54 -18.70 -37.95
CA TYR A 100 -6.19 -18.14 -39.26
C TYR A 100 -4.72 -18.42 -39.62
N ARG A 101 -3.78 -18.12 -38.72
CA ARG A 101 -2.35 -18.44 -38.87
C ARG A 101 -2.12 -19.92 -39.13
N GLN A 102 -2.75 -20.80 -38.34
CA GLN A 102 -2.62 -22.25 -38.48
C GLN A 102 -3.11 -22.72 -39.86
N LYS A 103 -4.30 -22.29 -40.29
CA LYS A 103 -4.90 -22.65 -41.57
C LYS A 103 -4.08 -22.15 -42.76
N LEU A 104 -3.58 -20.91 -42.73
CA LEU A 104 -2.73 -20.39 -43.80
C LEU A 104 -1.36 -21.08 -43.84
N THR A 105 -0.77 -21.42 -42.69
CA THR A 105 0.47 -22.20 -42.62
C THR A 105 0.28 -23.61 -43.18
N GLN A 106 -0.87 -24.24 -42.92
CA GLN A 106 -1.26 -25.53 -43.50
C GLN A 106 -1.42 -25.46 -45.02
N LEU A 107 -2.05 -24.41 -45.55
CA LEU A 107 -2.26 -24.19 -46.98
C LEU A 107 -0.95 -23.89 -47.74
N ALA A 108 -0.07 -23.05 -47.15
CA ALA A 108 1.23 -22.73 -47.73
C ALA A 108 2.20 -23.93 -47.75
N GLY A 109 2.09 -24.86 -46.80
CA GLY A 109 2.95 -26.05 -46.71
C GLY A 109 4.44 -25.67 -46.67
N ASP A 110 5.24 -26.25 -47.56
CA ASP A 110 6.67 -25.94 -47.69
C ASP A 110 6.97 -24.50 -48.15
N SER A 111 5.95 -23.73 -48.57
CA SER A 111 6.09 -22.32 -48.99
C SER A 111 5.85 -21.32 -47.84
N ASN A 112 5.74 -21.79 -46.59
CA ASN A 112 5.49 -20.94 -45.43
C ASN A 112 6.69 -20.10 -44.93
N GLU A 113 7.86 -20.23 -45.55
CA GLU A 113 9.06 -19.48 -45.14
C GLU A 113 8.86 -17.97 -45.30
N GLY A 114 8.93 -17.23 -44.19
CA GLY A 114 8.72 -15.78 -44.17
C GLY A 114 7.25 -15.34 -44.11
N LEU A 115 6.30 -16.25 -43.87
CA LEU A 115 4.89 -15.92 -43.64
C LEU A 115 4.73 -15.10 -42.33
N THR A 116 4.27 -13.86 -42.45
CA THR A 116 4.03 -12.93 -41.34
C THR A 116 2.56 -12.56 -41.30
N ILE A 117 1.91 -12.87 -40.18
CA ILE A 117 0.50 -12.57 -39.93
C ILE A 117 0.37 -12.05 -38.49
N ASN A 118 0.18 -10.75 -38.34
CA ASN A 118 0.02 -10.05 -37.07
C ASN A 118 -1.36 -9.39 -37.00
N TYR A 119 -1.99 -9.47 -35.83
CA TYR A 119 -3.17 -8.68 -35.49
C TYR A 119 -3.18 -8.40 -34.00
N SER A 120 -3.46 -7.16 -33.62
CA SER A 120 -3.81 -6.80 -32.25
C SER A 120 -4.87 -5.70 -32.25
N TYR A 121 -5.94 -5.92 -31.50
CA TYR A 121 -6.95 -4.93 -31.15
C TYR A 121 -6.82 -4.63 -29.64
N PRO A 122 -6.59 -3.38 -29.21
CA PRO A 122 -6.52 -3.02 -27.79
C PRO A 122 -7.91 -3.10 -27.13
N ARG A 123 -8.35 -4.32 -26.80
CA ARG A 123 -9.76 -4.62 -26.45
C ARG A 123 -10.12 -4.23 -25.01
N ASP A 124 -9.19 -4.43 -24.09
CA ASP A 124 -9.42 -4.31 -22.64
C ASP A 124 -8.80 -3.03 -22.03
N ASN A 125 -8.41 -2.07 -22.87
CA ASN A 125 -7.78 -0.83 -22.41
C ASN A 125 -8.56 0.40 -22.92
N PRO A 126 -9.30 1.13 -22.04
CA PRO A 126 -10.12 2.28 -22.44
C PRO A 126 -9.31 3.49 -22.94
N PHE A 127 -7.98 3.37 -22.88
CA PHE A 127 -7.01 4.40 -23.24
C PHE A 127 -6.32 4.16 -24.59
N MET A 128 -6.60 3.05 -25.26
CA MET A 128 -6.07 2.75 -26.60
C MET A 128 -7.20 2.57 -27.60
N LYS A 129 -6.97 2.98 -28.84
CA LYS A 129 -7.86 2.77 -29.99
C LYS A 129 -7.07 2.35 -31.21
N GLY A 130 -7.76 1.85 -32.22
CA GLY A 130 -7.17 1.43 -33.48
C GLY A 130 -6.78 -0.04 -33.49
N ILE A 131 -6.12 -0.44 -34.56
CA ILE A 131 -5.72 -1.80 -34.90
C ILE A 131 -4.27 -1.73 -35.40
N ASN A 132 -3.48 -2.72 -34.99
CA ASN A 132 -2.27 -3.09 -35.68
C ASN A 132 -2.54 -4.42 -36.40
N PHE A 133 -2.30 -4.45 -37.71
CA PHE A 133 -2.45 -5.62 -38.57
C PHE A 133 -1.34 -5.62 -39.61
N GLU A 134 -0.83 -6.82 -39.92
CA GLU A 134 0.14 -7.09 -40.98
C GLU A 134 -0.14 -8.48 -41.53
N ASP A 135 -0.30 -8.61 -42.84
CA ASP A 135 -0.45 -9.91 -43.51
C ASP A 135 0.31 -9.90 -44.84
N ASN A 136 1.18 -10.89 -45.07
CA ASN A 136 1.91 -11.06 -46.33
C ASN A 136 1.54 -12.34 -47.10
N SER A 137 0.47 -13.03 -46.69
CA SER A 137 0.05 -14.35 -47.18
C SER A 137 -0.63 -14.30 -48.56
N GLN A 138 0.12 -13.87 -49.57
CA GLN A 138 -0.28 -13.83 -50.98
C GLN A 138 -0.86 -15.16 -51.46
N ALA A 139 -1.83 -15.10 -52.37
CA ALA A 139 -2.44 -16.27 -53.00
C ALA A 139 -1.39 -17.16 -53.70
N SER A 140 -0.35 -16.56 -54.27
CA SER A 140 0.80 -17.28 -54.84
C SER A 140 1.56 -18.16 -53.83
N ILE A 141 1.53 -17.81 -52.54
CA ILE A 141 2.11 -18.57 -51.44
C ILE A 141 1.11 -19.64 -50.97
N ILE A 142 -0.10 -19.23 -50.59
CA ILE A 142 -1.07 -20.11 -49.92
C ILE A 142 -1.81 -21.07 -50.87
N LEU A 143 -1.79 -20.82 -52.18
CA LEU A 143 -2.35 -21.71 -53.21
C LEU A 143 -1.26 -22.38 -54.08
N ASN A 144 0.02 -22.31 -53.71
CA ASN A 144 1.10 -22.96 -54.46
C ASN A 144 0.88 -24.48 -54.63
N PHE A 145 0.23 -25.14 -53.66
CA PHE A 145 -0.15 -26.55 -53.77
C PHE A 145 -1.11 -26.83 -54.95
N ILE A 146 -2.01 -25.90 -55.27
CA ILE A 146 -2.91 -26.00 -56.44
C ILE A 146 -2.12 -25.84 -57.74
N VAL A 147 -1.16 -24.92 -57.79
CA VAL A 147 -0.26 -24.75 -58.95
C VAL A 147 0.55 -26.04 -59.20
N ASN A 148 1.07 -26.67 -58.13
CA ASN A 148 1.76 -27.96 -58.23
C ASN A 148 0.85 -29.06 -58.82
N ARG A 149 -0.36 -29.23 -58.29
CA ARG A 149 -1.30 -30.24 -58.83
C ARG A 149 -1.76 -29.93 -60.25
N ALA A 150 -1.85 -28.66 -60.64
CA ALA A 150 -2.18 -28.25 -62.01
C ALA A 150 -1.07 -28.64 -63.00
N ILE A 151 0.19 -28.61 -62.56
CA ILE A 151 1.33 -29.05 -63.36
C ILE A 151 1.41 -30.59 -63.41
N GLU A 152 1.20 -31.27 -62.28
CA GLU A 152 1.21 -32.74 -62.19
C GLU A 152 0.09 -33.39 -63.02
N SER A 153 -1.11 -32.79 -63.05
CA SER A 153 -2.22 -33.21 -63.90
C SER A 153 -2.06 -32.82 -65.38
N GLY A 154 -1.08 -31.98 -65.71
CA GLY A 154 -0.86 -31.45 -67.05
C GLY A 154 -1.88 -30.39 -67.48
N LEU A 155 -2.64 -29.80 -66.55
CA LEU A 155 -3.56 -28.69 -66.81
C LEU A 155 -2.81 -27.43 -67.26
N ILE A 156 -1.62 -27.18 -66.69
CA ILE A 156 -0.70 -26.11 -67.09
C ILE A 156 0.72 -26.65 -67.27
N THR A 157 1.63 -25.84 -67.82
CA THR A 157 3.05 -26.19 -67.97
C THR A 157 3.88 -25.60 -66.83
N GLU A 158 5.01 -26.24 -66.49
CA GLU A 158 5.96 -25.72 -65.49
C GLU A 158 6.45 -24.31 -65.82
N SER A 159 6.62 -23.98 -67.11
CA SER A 159 6.98 -22.62 -67.56
C SER A 159 5.91 -21.55 -67.24
N TYR A 160 4.67 -21.95 -66.98
CA TYR A 160 3.57 -21.05 -66.65
C TYR A 160 3.38 -20.85 -65.12
N ARG A 161 4.22 -21.50 -64.29
CA ARG A 161 4.14 -21.43 -62.82
C ARG A 161 4.18 -20.00 -62.27
N GLU A 162 5.10 -19.18 -62.78
CA GLU A 162 5.28 -17.80 -62.32
C GLU A 162 4.31 -16.84 -63.04
N GLU A 163 3.87 -17.19 -64.25
CA GLU A 163 2.97 -16.38 -65.10
C GLU A 163 1.48 -16.56 -64.74
N ILE A 164 1.10 -17.57 -63.96
CA ILE A 164 -0.31 -17.84 -63.58
C ILE A 164 -0.90 -16.78 -62.64
N TRP A 165 -0.09 -15.91 -62.04
CA TRP A 165 -0.54 -14.83 -61.15
C TRP A 165 -0.28 -13.49 -61.86
N ASP A 166 -1.34 -12.76 -62.24
CA ASP A 166 -1.19 -11.46 -62.93
C ASP A 166 -1.30 -10.28 -61.95
N SER A 167 -2.39 -10.25 -61.18
CA SER A 167 -2.65 -9.19 -60.20
C SER A 167 -3.16 -9.78 -58.89
N GLU A 168 -2.80 -9.15 -57.77
CA GLU A 168 -3.38 -9.45 -56.47
C GLU A 168 -3.71 -8.14 -55.75
N ILE A 169 -4.96 -8.00 -55.32
CA ILE A 169 -5.41 -6.93 -54.45
C ILE A 169 -6.00 -7.49 -53.16
N PHE A 170 -5.91 -6.73 -52.09
CA PHE A 170 -6.34 -7.12 -50.75
C PHE A 170 -7.15 -6.02 -50.07
N SER A 171 -8.26 -6.42 -49.45
CA SER A 171 -9.08 -5.57 -48.58
C SER A 171 -9.26 -6.22 -47.21
N LEU A 172 -9.23 -5.39 -46.16
CA LEU A 172 -9.52 -5.78 -44.77
C LEU A 172 -10.71 -4.99 -44.25
N VAL A 173 -11.71 -5.70 -43.75
CA VAL A 173 -12.89 -5.17 -43.08
C VAL A 173 -12.94 -5.72 -41.65
N VAL A 174 -13.04 -4.84 -40.66
CA VAL A 174 -13.15 -5.22 -39.24
C VAL A 174 -14.41 -4.58 -38.65
N ASP A 175 -15.34 -5.38 -38.12
CA ASP A 175 -16.65 -4.93 -37.62
C ASP A 175 -17.49 -4.14 -38.65
N GLY A 176 -17.19 -4.27 -39.95
CA GLY A 176 -17.80 -3.50 -41.04
C GLY A 176 -17.05 -2.22 -41.44
N ASP A 177 -15.99 -1.82 -40.72
CA ASP A 177 -15.11 -0.73 -41.11
C ASP A 177 -13.99 -1.23 -42.05
N THR A 178 -13.91 -0.69 -43.27
CA THR A 178 -12.81 -0.97 -44.21
C THR A 178 -11.52 -0.27 -43.77
N LEU A 179 -10.49 -1.04 -43.44
CA LEU A 179 -9.19 -0.54 -42.97
C LEU A 179 -8.11 -0.57 -44.04
N ILE A 180 -8.19 -1.54 -44.95
CA ILE A 180 -7.37 -1.64 -46.15
C ILE A 180 -8.34 -1.82 -47.31
N ASP A 181 -8.21 -1.02 -48.37
CA ASP A 181 -9.08 -1.04 -49.54
C ASP A 181 -8.24 -1.26 -50.81
N GLN A 182 -8.43 -2.41 -51.46
CA GLN A 182 -7.85 -2.79 -52.75
C GLN A 182 -6.32 -2.54 -52.88
N SER A 183 -5.56 -2.85 -51.83
CA SER A 183 -4.11 -2.67 -51.82
C SER A 183 -3.38 -3.80 -52.55
N SER A 184 -2.48 -3.44 -53.48
CA SER A 184 -1.72 -4.41 -54.30
C SER A 184 -0.29 -4.69 -53.82
N ASN A 185 0.14 -4.08 -52.70
CA ASN A 185 1.53 -4.20 -52.22
C ASN A 185 1.57 -4.89 -50.85
N PRO A 186 2.00 -6.16 -50.76
CA PRO A 186 2.25 -6.83 -49.49
C PRO A 186 3.59 -6.40 -48.85
N PRO A 187 3.76 -6.47 -47.52
CA PRO A 187 2.75 -6.86 -46.54
C PRO A 187 1.61 -5.82 -46.48
N TRP A 188 0.37 -6.32 -46.44
CA TRP A 188 -0.80 -5.49 -46.26
C TRP A 188 -0.90 -5.15 -44.78
N SER A 189 -0.59 -3.90 -44.44
CA SER A 189 -0.50 -3.46 -43.05
C SER A 189 -1.36 -2.24 -42.75
N VAL A 190 -1.97 -2.21 -41.58
CA VAL A 190 -2.49 -1.00 -40.96
C VAL A 190 -1.94 -0.92 -39.54
N ASP A 191 -1.28 0.18 -39.22
CA ASP A 191 -0.96 0.57 -37.85
C ASP A 191 -1.58 1.95 -37.64
N ASN A 192 -2.70 1.98 -36.92
CA ASN A 192 -3.37 3.20 -36.49
C ASN A 192 -3.63 3.20 -34.98
N VAL A 193 -2.84 2.43 -34.21
CA VAL A 193 -3.02 2.33 -32.76
C VAL A 193 -2.65 3.66 -32.10
N SER A 194 -3.65 4.33 -31.51
CA SER A 194 -3.50 5.65 -30.91
C SER A 194 -3.77 5.63 -29.41
N TYR A 195 -2.88 6.29 -28.66
CA TYR A 195 -3.04 6.50 -27.22
C TYR A 195 -3.90 7.73 -26.93
N HIS A 196 -4.91 7.55 -26.09
CA HIS A 196 -5.84 8.58 -25.62
C HIS A 196 -5.99 8.55 -24.08
N GLY A 197 -5.03 7.94 -23.39
CA GLY A 197 -5.06 7.74 -21.96
C GLY A 197 -4.58 8.91 -21.12
N PRO A 198 -4.46 8.67 -19.80
CA PRO A 198 -3.87 9.65 -18.89
C PRO A 198 -2.41 9.90 -19.23
N LYS A 199 -1.98 11.14 -19.02
CA LYS A 199 -0.57 11.51 -19.08
C LYS A 199 0.16 11.12 -17.80
N ASP A 200 -0.53 11.24 -16.66
CA ASP A 200 -0.01 10.89 -15.35
C ASP A 200 -1.02 10.01 -14.60
N ILE A 201 -0.51 8.94 -13.98
CA ILE A 201 -1.20 8.22 -12.90
C ILE A 201 -0.36 8.34 -11.63
N PHE A 202 -0.97 8.89 -10.60
CA PHE A 202 -0.39 8.97 -9.27
C PHE A 202 -1.20 8.12 -8.28
N MET A 203 -0.52 7.25 -7.55
CA MET A 203 -1.11 6.37 -6.53
C MET A 203 -0.72 6.88 -5.13
N SER A 204 -1.70 7.08 -4.26
CA SER A 204 -1.48 7.28 -2.82
C SER A 204 -2.00 6.06 -2.07
N THR A 205 -1.16 5.46 -1.24
CA THR A 205 -1.51 4.27 -0.45
C THR A 205 -1.32 4.55 1.04
N SER A 206 -2.37 4.32 1.84
CA SER A 206 -2.34 4.46 3.30
C SER A 206 -2.84 3.17 3.98
N PRO A 207 -2.08 2.59 4.92
CA PRO A 207 -2.56 1.48 5.76
C PRO A 207 -3.74 1.83 6.67
N ASN A 208 -4.57 0.84 6.99
CA ASN A 208 -5.69 0.93 7.94
C ASN A 208 -5.45 0.06 9.20
N SER A 209 -6.20 0.33 10.27
CA SER A 209 -6.09 -0.38 11.57
C SER A 209 -6.74 -1.79 11.62
N ASP A 210 -7.47 -2.16 10.56
CA ASP A 210 -7.94 -3.52 10.31
C ASP A 210 -6.85 -4.42 9.68
N GLY A 211 -5.76 -3.84 9.17
CA GLY A 211 -4.68 -4.54 8.44
C GLY A 211 -4.83 -4.50 6.91
N ASN A 212 -5.90 -3.89 6.42
CA ASN A 212 -6.11 -3.58 5.00
C ASN A 212 -5.55 -2.19 4.66
N TRP A 213 -5.80 -1.74 3.44
CA TRP A 213 -5.19 -0.54 2.85
C TRP A 213 -6.23 0.28 2.10
N ASP A 214 -6.15 1.60 2.24
CA ASP A 214 -6.81 2.55 1.33
C ASP A 214 -5.81 2.90 0.21
N ARG A 215 -6.26 2.86 -1.05
CA ARG A 215 -5.49 3.37 -2.21
C ARG A 215 -6.33 4.37 -2.98
N VAL A 216 -5.71 5.48 -3.37
CA VAL A 216 -6.32 6.52 -4.20
C VAL A 216 -5.54 6.64 -5.49
N PHE A 217 -6.25 6.54 -6.61
CA PHE A 217 -5.72 6.82 -7.94
C PHE A 217 -6.11 8.23 -8.34
N PHE A 218 -5.11 8.99 -8.77
CA PHE A 218 -5.28 10.30 -9.39
C PHE A 218 -4.87 10.13 -10.85
N ILE A 219 -5.85 10.23 -11.74
CA ILE A 219 -5.72 9.95 -13.16
C ILE A 219 -5.87 11.27 -13.91
N SER A 220 -4.77 11.77 -14.49
CA SER A 220 -4.68 13.09 -15.11
C SER A 220 -4.67 13.01 -16.62
N PHE A 221 -5.59 13.71 -17.29
CA PHE A 221 -5.62 13.87 -18.74
C PHE A 221 -5.21 15.29 -19.15
N ASP A 222 -4.39 15.42 -20.19
CA ASP A 222 -4.19 16.69 -20.90
C ASP A 222 -5.54 17.17 -21.47
N ASN A 223 -5.80 18.47 -21.50
CA ASN A 223 -7.01 19.03 -22.11
C ASN A 223 -7.22 18.64 -23.60
N ASN A 224 -6.17 18.19 -24.31
CA ASN A 224 -6.26 17.65 -25.67
C ASN A 224 -6.55 16.13 -25.73
N SER A 225 -6.39 15.41 -24.61
CA SER A 225 -6.77 14.01 -24.48
C SER A 225 -8.15 13.88 -23.83
N SER A 226 -9.12 13.38 -24.59
CA SER A 226 -10.41 12.96 -24.04
C SER A 226 -10.46 11.44 -24.00
N PRO A 227 -10.61 10.82 -22.82
CA PRO A 227 -10.88 9.39 -22.74
C PRO A 227 -12.24 9.06 -23.36
N ILE A 228 -12.50 7.77 -23.61
CA ILE A 228 -13.75 7.33 -24.23
C ILE A 228 -14.97 7.64 -23.34
N GLU A 229 -16.15 7.79 -23.96
CA GLU A 229 -17.40 7.85 -23.21
C GLU A 229 -17.54 6.58 -22.37
N ASN A 230 -17.90 6.74 -21.10
CA ASN A 230 -17.98 5.68 -20.08
C ASN A 230 -16.66 4.97 -19.70
N TRP A 231 -15.49 5.56 -19.99
CA TRP A 231 -14.18 4.96 -19.64
C TRP A 231 -14.04 4.55 -18.16
N LYS A 232 -14.67 5.27 -17.23
CA LYS A 232 -14.61 4.99 -15.78
C LYS A 232 -15.33 3.70 -15.44
N GLN A 233 -16.51 3.51 -16.03
CA GLN A 233 -17.34 2.32 -15.87
C GLN A 233 -16.62 1.09 -16.43
N GLU A 234 -15.94 1.21 -17.58
CA GLU A 234 -15.14 0.12 -18.14
C GLU A 234 -13.87 -0.18 -17.32
N LEU A 235 -13.15 0.86 -16.88
CA LEU A 235 -11.91 0.72 -16.09
C LEU A 235 -12.15 0.14 -14.69
N PHE A 236 -13.35 0.30 -14.14
CA PHE A 236 -13.68 -0.16 -12.79
C PHE A 236 -14.92 -1.07 -12.74
N LYS A 237 -15.26 -1.72 -13.87
CA LYS A 237 -16.46 -2.58 -14.01
C LYS A 237 -16.60 -3.68 -12.93
N ASP A 238 -15.47 -4.12 -12.39
CA ASP A 238 -15.35 -5.23 -11.43
C ASP A 238 -15.17 -4.76 -9.97
N TYR A 239 -15.17 -3.44 -9.71
CA TYR A 239 -14.83 -2.88 -8.39
C TYR A 239 -15.76 -1.76 -7.93
N GLU A 240 -16.11 -1.76 -6.65
CA GLU A 240 -16.72 -0.60 -5.99
C GLU A 240 -15.65 0.46 -5.69
N TYR A 241 -15.94 1.71 -6.04
CA TYR A 241 -15.06 2.87 -5.82
C TYR A 241 -15.84 4.09 -5.35
N GLU A 242 -15.20 4.95 -4.55
CA GLU A 242 -15.69 6.30 -4.24
C GLU A 242 -15.01 7.29 -5.20
N GLU A 243 -15.79 7.88 -6.12
CA GLU A 243 -15.33 8.99 -6.96
C GLU A 243 -15.52 10.32 -6.23
N LEU A 244 -14.46 11.13 -6.19
CA LEU A 244 -14.55 12.53 -5.78
C LEU A 244 -14.55 13.45 -7.02
N GLU A 245 -15.06 14.68 -6.84
CA GLU A 245 -15.21 15.65 -7.92
C GLU A 245 -13.92 15.82 -8.74
N MET A 246 -14.08 15.91 -10.07
CA MET A 246 -12.99 16.19 -10.99
C MET A 246 -12.42 17.58 -10.71
N ILE A 247 -11.09 17.65 -10.60
CA ILE A 247 -10.37 18.89 -10.32
C ILE A 247 -9.64 19.31 -11.59
N GLU A 248 -10.03 20.45 -12.16
CA GLU A 248 -9.26 21.13 -13.20
C GLU A 248 -8.11 21.89 -12.52
N THR A 249 -6.87 21.62 -12.92
CA THR A 249 -5.68 22.28 -12.35
C THR A 249 -4.56 22.44 -13.38
N GLN A 250 -3.53 23.21 -13.02
CA GLN A 250 -2.30 23.36 -13.80
C GLN A 250 -1.23 22.43 -13.21
N ILE A 251 -0.77 21.45 -13.99
CA ILE A 251 0.37 20.60 -13.64
C ILE A 251 1.57 21.08 -14.46
N SER A 252 2.48 21.81 -13.80
CA SER A 252 3.72 22.41 -14.35
C SER A 252 3.54 23.18 -15.66
N ASP A 253 3.50 22.46 -16.78
CA ASP A 253 3.53 22.96 -18.15
C ASP A 253 2.20 22.79 -18.91
N TYR A 254 1.17 22.19 -18.30
CA TYR A 254 -0.12 21.94 -18.97
C TYR A 254 -1.35 21.97 -18.03
N SER A 255 -2.51 22.29 -18.61
CA SER A 255 -3.82 22.12 -17.98
C SER A 255 -4.20 20.64 -17.93
N ALA A 256 -4.61 20.15 -16.77
CA ALA A 256 -5.02 18.77 -16.56
C ALA A 256 -6.42 18.67 -15.95
N ASN A 257 -7.20 17.71 -16.45
CA ASN A 257 -8.39 17.21 -15.77
C ASN A 257 -7.97 16.02 -14.90
N ILE A 258 -8.03 16.17 -13.57
CA ILE A 258 -7.69 15.11 -12.62
C ILE A 258 -8.96 14.44 -12.10
N TYR A 259 -9.04 13.11 -12.27
CA TYR A 259 -10.07 12.28 -11.67
C TYR A 259 -9.50 11.53 -10.47
N LYS A 260 -10.26 11.47 -9.36
CA LYS A 260 -9.84 10.88 -8.09
C LYS A 260 -10.74 9.71 -7.71
N PHE A 261 -10.17 8.51 -7.65
CA PHE A 261 -10.87 7.27 -7.33
C PHE A 261 -10.29 6.66 -6.06
N ILE A 262 -11.15 6.38 -5.06
CA ILE A 262 -10.74 5.86 -3.76
C ILE A 262 -11.24 4.41 -3.60
N PHE A 263 -10.31 3.53 -3.25
CA PHE A 263 -10.54 2.13 -2.89
C PHE A 263 -10.23 1.97 -1.41
N ARG A 264 -11.20 1.47 -0.62
CA ARG A 264 -11.13 1.49 0.85
C ARG A 264 -11.08 0.12 1.49
N SER A 265 -10.18 -0.08 2.45
CA SER A 265 -9.98 -1.36 3.16
C SER A 265 -9.81 -2.55 2.20
N PHE A 266 -8.96 -2.39 1.18
CA PHE A 266 -8.58 -3.48 0.26
C PHE A 266 -7.42 -4.29 0.85
N THR A 267 -7.39 -5.59 0.56
CA THR A 267 -6.20 -6.42 0.80
C THR A 267 -5.11 -6.09 -0.22
N SER A 268 -3.86 -6.47 0.07
CA SER A 268 -2.75 -6.32 -0.88
C SER A 268 -3.04 -6.96 -2.25
N GLU A 269 -3.65 -8.16 -2.25
CA GLU A 269 -4.05 -8.87 -3.46
C GLU A 269 -5.16 -8.13 -4.23
N ALA A 270 -6.14 -7.55 -3.53
CA ALA A 270 -7.20 -6.78 -4.17
C ALA A 270 -6.66 -5.48 -4.79
N LEU A 271 -5.75 -4.78 -4.09
CA LEU A 271 -5.06 -3.61 -4.65
C LEU A 271 -4.21 -3.97 -5.87
N ALA A 272 -3.54 -5.13 -5.87
CA ALA A 272 -2.75 -5.59 -7.03
C ALA A 272 -3.62 -5.67 -8.28
N LYS A 273 -4.83 -6.24 -8.17
CA LYS A 273 -5.76 -6.42 -9.28
C LYS A 273 -6.41 -5.10 -9.76
N VAL A 274 -6.70 -4.16 -8.85
CA VAL A 274 -7.15 -2.82 -9.24
C VAL A 274 -6.03 -2.05 -9.96
N THR A 275 -4.80 -2.08 -9.42
CA THR A 275 -3.64 -1.46 -10.08
C THR A 275 -3.35 -2.09 -11.45
N ALA A 276 -3.49 -3.42 -11.59
CA ALA A 276 -3.38 -4.14 -12.85
C ALA A 276 -4.36 -3.59 -13.90
N GLN A 277 -5.64 -3.46 -13.54
CA GLN A 277 -6.69 -2.92 -14.42
C GLN A 277 -6.45 -1.44 -14.76
N VAL A 278 -6.04 -0.61 -13.80
CA VAL A 278 -5.75 0.82 -14.02
C VAL A 278 -4.57 1.03 -14.99
N LEU A 279 -3.54 0.19 -14.90
CA LEU A 279 -2.33 0.30 -15.73
C LEU A 279 -2.43 -0.50 -17.04
N GLY A 280 -3.44 -1.36 -17.19
CA GLY A 280 -3.62 -2.23 -18.36
C GLY A 280 -2.54 -3.31 -18.47
N THR A 281 -2.18 -3.97 -17.37
CA THR A 281 -1.19 -5.07 -17.33
C THR A 281 -1.61 -6.17 -16.36
N ASP A 282 -1.39 -7.43 -16.72
CA ASP A 282 -1.67 -8.59 -15.87
C ASP A 282 -0.58 -8.84 -14.81
N SER A 283 0.53 -8.10 -14.86
CA SER A 283 1.74 -8.37 -14.06
C SER A 283 1.94 -7.33 -12.95
N ILE A 284 1.18 -7.44 -11.85
CA ILE A 284 1.45 -6.68 -10.61
C ILE A 284 1.79 -7.66 -9.48
N ASP A 285 3.01 -7.55 -8.93
CA ASP A 285 3.39 -8.17 -7.66
C ASP A 285 3.33 -7.11 -6.57
N LEU A 286 2.36 -7.21 -5.66
CA LEU A 286 2.14 -6.26 -4.57
C LEU A 286 1.96 -6.99 -3.24
N LEU A 287 2.95 -6.82 -2.38
CA LEU A 287 2.91 -7.22 -0.97
C LEU A 287 3.06 -5.99 -0.08
N LEU A 288 1.95 -5.59 0.54
CA LEU A 288 1.87 -4.60 1.60
C LEU A 288 1.58 -5.32 2.91
N LYS A 289 2.48 -5.21 3.90
CA LYS A 289 2.40 -5.96 5.16
C LYS A 289 2.74 -5.08 6.35
N LEU A 290 1.83 -5.09 7.33
CA LEU A 290 2.00 -4.50 8.65
C LEU A 290 2.42 -5.61 9.63
N SER A 291 3.50 -5.42 10.38
CA SER A 291 3.90 -6.31 11.48
C SER A 291 4.30 -5.54 12.74
N LEU A 292 4.18 -6.19 13.90
CA LEU A 292 4.48 -5.61 15.21
C LEU A 292 5.82 -6.17 15.70
N ASP A 293 6.84 -5.34 15.85
CA ASP A 293 8.12 -5.73 16.45
C ASP A 293 8.14 -5.30 17.92
N SER A 294 8.00 -6.28 18.82
CA SER A 294 8.08 -6.07 20.26
C SER A 294 9.47 -5.62 20.72
N ASP A 295 10.52 -6.09 20.07
CA ASP A 295 11.89 -5.97 20.58
C ASP A 295 12.47 -4.59 20.24
N ALA A 296 12.15 -4.09 19.04
CA ALA A 296 12.35 -2.70 18.64
C ALA A 296 11.26 -1.75 19.20
N PHE A 297 10.11 -2.30 19.61
CA PHE A 297 8.89 -1.58 19.96
C PHE A 297 8.43 -0.62 18.86
N ASP A 298 8.39 -1.14 17.63
CA ASP A 298 7.93 -0.41 16.45
C ASP A 298 6.88 -1.22 15.66
N ILE A 299 6.20 -0.52 14.74
CA ILE A 299 5.37 -1.15 13.73
C ILE A 299 6.08 -1.06 12.39
N LYS A 300 6.27 -2.21 11.77
CA LYS A 300 6.97 -2.35 10.49
C LYS A 300 6.00 -2.43 9.34
N TYR A 301 6.21 -1.57 8.35
CA TYR A 301 5.49 -1.57 7.07
C TYR A 301 6.44 -2.06 6.00
N GLU A 302 6.29 -3.31 5.61
CA GLU A 302 6.94 -3.90 4.45
C GLU A 302 6.14 -3.53 3.21
N ILE A 303 6.81 -2.90 2.24
CA ILE A 303 6.28 -2.56 0.92
C ILE A 303 7.16 -3.29 -0.09
N ASN A 304 6.56 -4.16 -0.89
CA ASN A 304 7.12 -4.69 -2.12
C ASN A 304 6.09 -4.47 -3.23
N GLU A 305 6.39 -3.61 -4.20
CA GLU A 305 5.54 -3.36 -5.36
C GLU A 305 6.36 -3.41 -6.63
N LYS A 306 6.04 -4.35 -7.51
CA LYS A 306 6.59 -4.47 -8.85
C LYS A 306 5.48 -4.42 -9.89
N VAL A 307 5.64 -3.52 -10.84
CA VAL A 307 4.80 -3.35 -12.02
C VAL A 307 5.55 -3.99 -13.20
N GLY A 308 4.98 -4.99 -13.85
CA GLY A 308 5.54 -5.56 -15.08
C GLY A 308 5.41 -4.59 -16.26
N ASP A 309 5.92 -4.98 -17.42
CA ASP A 309 5.73 -4.19 -18.63
C ASP A 309 4.23 -3.96 -18.88
N PHE A 310 3.88 -2.72 -19.23
CA PHE A 310 2.51 -2.31 -19.50
C PHE A 310 2.45 -1.49 -20.80
N PRO A 311 1.41 -1.67 -21.65
CA PRO A 311 1.38 -1.08 -23.00
C PRO A 311 1.44 0.45 -23.04
N LEU A 312 1.06 1.10 -21.93
CA LEU A 312 1.00 2.55 -21.80
C LEU A 312 2.30 3.19 -21.33
N SER A 313 3.30 2.37 -20.97
CA SER A 313 4.51 2.82 -20.26
C SER A 313 5.30 3.90 -21.01
N SER A 314 5.42 3.88 -22.33
CA SER A 314 6.14 4.93 -23.06
C SER A 314 5.45 6.30 -23.03
N ASN A 315 4.13 6.33 -22.78
CA ASN A 315 3.27 7.50 -23.00
C ASN A 315 2.66 8.07 -21.69
N MET A 316 2.98 7.46 -20.55
CA MET A 316 2.38 7.76 -19.25
C MET A 316 3.44 7.80 -18.16
N ASP A 317 3.40 8.82 -17.31
CA ASP A 317 4.16 8.88 -16.07
C ASP A 317 3.40 8.19 -14.94
N LEU A 318 4.13 7.40 -14.14
CA LEU A 318 3.61 6.63 -13.03
C LEU A 318 4.40 6.98 -11.77
N ASN A 319 3.70 7.33 -10.70
CA ASN A 319 4.30 7.60 -9.40
C ASN A 319 3.44 6.99 -8.29
N SER A 320 4.08 6.37 -7.31
CA SER A 320 3.42 5.84 -6.13
C SER A 320 3.96 6.50 -4.87
N ILE A 321 3.07 6.79 -3.93
CA ILE A 321 3.40 7.26 -2.59
C ILE A 321 2.76 6.37 -1.53
N TYR A 322 3.59 5.97 -0.57
CA TYR A 322 3.18 5.20 0.61
C TYR A 322 3.33 6.12 1.82
N HIS A 323 2.20 6.36 2.49
CA HIS A 323 2.16 7.24 3.65
C HIS A 323 2.54 6.47 4.90
N ASN A 324 3.48 7.01 5.70
CA ASN A 324 3.74 6.50 7.04
C ASN A 324 2.78 7.11 8.08
N SER A 325 1.99 8.11 7.70
CA SER A 325 0.94 8.70 8.54
C SER A 325 -0.43 8.17 8.13
N PHE A 326 -1.31 8.05 9.12
CA PHE A 326 -2.61 7.38 9.02
C PHE A 326 -3.76 8.37 8.96
N MET A 327 -3.52 9.52 8.32
CA MET A 327 -4.62 10.18 7.62
C MET A 327 -4.96 9.31 6.41
N ARG A 328 -6.22 9.28 6.00
CA ARG A 328 -6.62 8.47 4.84
C ARG A 328 -5.90 9.00 3.60
N ALA A 329 -5.54 8.13 2.66
CA ALA A 329 -5.03 8.52 1.33
C ALA A 329 -5.92 9.59 0.65
N SER A 330 -7.23 9.61 0.95
CA SER A 330 -8.17 10.62 0.47
C SER A 330 -8.04 12.01 1.12
N GLU A 331 -7.49 12.11 2.33
CA GLU A 331 -7.35 13.31 3.18
C GLU A 331 -6.01 14.02 3.01
N HIS A 332 -5.03 13.39 2.36
CA HIS A 332 -3.77 14.05 2.02
C HIS A 332 -3.97 15.11 0.93
N ASP A 333 -3.56 16.35 1.22
CA ASP A 333 -3.46 17.41 0.22
C ASP A 333 -2.25 17.13 -0.68
N ILE A 334 -2.55 16.59 -1.86
CA ILE A 334 -1.59 16.30 -2.93
C ILE A 334 -1.55 17.39 -4.02
N SER A 335 -2.20 18.55 -3.80
CA SER A 335 -2.25 19.65 -4.77
C SER A 335 -0.86 20.16 -5.21
N ASN A 336 0.18 19.87 -4.41
CA ASN A 336 1.57 19.93 -4.81
C ASN A 336 2.26 18.56 -4.59
N PHE A 337 2.26 17.70 -5.61
CA PHE A 337 2.98 16.41 -5.64
C PHE A 337 4.47 16.50 -5.21
N THR A 338 5.07 17.69 -5.36
CA THR A 338 6.45 18.00 -5.04
C THR A 338 6.70 18.32 -3.56
N SER A 339 5.72 18.82 -2.79
CA SER A 339 5.94 19.40 -1.45
C SER A 339 5.38 18.59 -0.27
N LEU A 340 5.28 17.27 -0.43
CA LEU A 340 4.84 16.38 0.65
C LEU A 340 5.94 16.25 1.73
N ASN A 341 5.55 16.44 2.99
CA ASN A 341 6.42 16.42 4.19
C ASN A 341 7.18 15.09 4.37
N GLU A 342 8.17 15.09 5.28
CA GLU A 342 9.20 14.05 5.57
C GLU A 342 8.69 12.63 5.94
N ASN A 343 7.39 12.37 5.82
CA ASN A 343 6.67 11.20 6.31
C ASN A 343 6.02 10.37 5.18
N VAL A 344 6.64 10.38 3.99
CA VAL A 344 6.19 9.62 2.82
C VAL A 344 7.35 8.94 2.10
N ILE A 345 7.10 7.74 1.59
CA ILE A 345 7.96 7.08 0.61
C ILE A 345 7.42 7.39 -0.78
N LYS A 346 8.31 7.72 -1.71
CA LYS A 346 7.98 7.85 -3.13
C LYS A 346 8.67 6.74 -3.92
N ALA A 347 7.94 6.13 -4.85
CA ALA A 347 8.49 5.23 -5.87
C ALA A 347 8.14 5.80 -7.25
N SER A 348 9.16 6.06 -8.07
CA SER A 348 8.95 6.41 -9.48
C SER A 348 8.59 5.17 -10.30
N LYS A 349 8.05 5.39 -11.50
CA LYS A 349 7.82 4.39 -12.54
C LYS A 349 8.98 3.41 -12.71
N ASP A 350 10.21 3.90 -12.88
CA ASP A 350 11.38 3.04 -13.11
C ASP A 350 11.62 2.12 -11.89
N GLN A 351 11.50 2.65 -10.67
CA GLN A 351 11.65 1.87 -9.44
C GLN A 351 10.54 0.82 -9.29
N LEU A 352 9.31 1.15 -9.70
CA LEU A 352 8.18 0.22 -9.72
C LEU A 352 8.39 -0.88 -10.78
N ILE A 353 8.99 -0.59 -11.93
CA ILE A 353 9.30 -1.58 -12.98
C ILE A 353 10.44 -2.51 -12.57
N GLU A 354 11.52 -1.96 -12.01
CA GLU A 354 12.64 -2.76 -11.49
C GLU A 354 12.18 -3.66 -10.32
N GLY A 355 11.35 -3.11 -9.43
CA GLY A 355 10.77 -3.77 -8.25
C GLY A 355 11.09 -2.97 -7.01
N PHE A 356 10.09 -2.26 -6.47
CA PHE A 356 10.27 -1.34 -5.36
C PHE A 356 10.09 -2.06 -4.02
N VAL A 357 11.19 -2.18 -3.26
CA VAL A 357 11.19 -2.78 -1.91
C VAL A 357 11.60 -1.75 -0.86
N HIS A 358 10.79 -1.59 0.19
CA HIS A 358 11.10 -0.72 1.33
C HIS A 358 10.53 -1.27 2.65
N THR A 359 11.10 -0.82 3.77
CA THR A 359 10.54 -1.07 5.10
C THR A 359 10.57 0.20 5.93
N LEU A 360 9.40 0.64 6.41
CA LEU A 360 9.29 1.69 7.43
C LEU A 360 9.23 1.06 8.82
N SER A 361 9.85 1.71 9.80
CA SER A 361 9.60 1.49 11.23
C SER A 361 8.92 2.72 11.80
N ILE A 362 7.74 2.54 12.40
CA ILE A 362 6.97 3.62 13.04
C ILE A 362 6.95 3.38 14.55
N LYS A 363 7.42 4.37 15.32
CA LYS A 363 7.33 4.31 16.77
C LYS A 363 5.91 4.64 17.25
N PRO A 364 5.34 3.85 18.17
CA PRO A 364 4.04 4.15 18.75
C PRO A 364 4.12 5.37 19.68
N ARG A 365 3.12 6.25 19.57
CA ARG A 365 2.92 7.39 20.45
C ARG A 365 1.61 7.21 21.22
N TYR A 366 1.66 7.43 22.53
CA TYR A 366 0.54 7.34 23.46
C TYR A 366 0.22 8.72 24.02
N GLY A 367 -1.00 8.94 24.48
CA GLY A 367 -1.44 10.26 24.96
C GLY A 367 -0.69 10.69 26.23
N LYS A 368 -1.16 10.22 27.39
CA LYS A 368 -0.59 10.56 28.70
C LYS A 368 -0.02 9.35 29.42
N VAL A 369 1.09 9.52 30.13
CA VAL A 369 1.55 8.61 31.18
C VAL A 369 1.60 9.29 32.55
N ASP A 370 0.95 8.70 33.54
CA ASP A 370 1.06 9.07 34.96
C ASP A 370 1.95 8.05 35.69
N ILE A 371 3.06 8.52 36.29
CA ILE A 371 4.09 7.70 36.94
C ILE A 371 4.07 7.96 38.44
N LYS A 372 3.75 6.95 39.24
CA LYS A 372 3.76 7.03 40.69
C LYS A 372 4.86 6.14 41.27
N THR A 373 5.79 6.72 42.03
CA THR A 373 6.88 5.98 42.70
C THR A 373 6.72 6.05 44.21
N GLU A 374 6.52 4.91 44.86
CA GLU A 374 6.42 4.73 46.31
C GLU A 374 7.76 4.21 46.86
N ILE A 375 8.29 4.86 47.90
CA ILE A 375 9.56 4.54 48.56
C ILE A 375 9.28 3.90 49.93
N GLY A 376 9.72 2.67 50.13
CA GLY A 376 9.60 1.93 51.38
C GLY A 376 10.57 2.39 52.48
N LEU A 377 10.26 2.03 53.74
CA LEU A 377 11.14 2.30 54.89
C LEU A 377 12.50 1.58 54.80
N ASP A 378 12.53 0.47 54.07
CA ASP A 378 13.70 -0.35 53.74
C ASP A 378 14.44 0.11 52.47
N LYS A 379 14.00 1.24 51.87
CA LYS A 379 14.41 1.76 50.56
C LYS A 379 13.98 0.90 49.37
N SER A 380 13.07 -0.06 49.57
CA SER A 380 12.42 -0.72 48.43
C SER A 380 11.69 0.32 47.60
N LEU A 381 11.70 0.14 46.28
CA LEU A 381 10.95 0.95 45.35
C LEU A 381 9.78 0.15 44.80
N LYS A 382 8.65 0.84 44.62
CA LYS A 382 7.49 0.36 43.89
C LYS A 382 7.03 1.46 42.95
N ARG A 383 6.86 1.15 41.68
CA ARG A 383 6.41 2.08 40.64
C ARG A 383 5.15 1.56 39.99
N THR A 384 4.16 2.45 39.85
CA THR A 384 2.96 2.25 39.06
C THR A 384 2.97 3.25 37.92
N MET A 385 2.77 2.77 36.69
CA MET A 385 2.60 3.61 35.52
C MET A 385 1.20 3.38 34.96
N THR A 386 0.44 4.45 34.77
CA THR A 386 -0.84 4.44 34.07
C THR A 386 -0.62 5.07 32.70
N ILE A 387 -0.53 4.23 31.67
CA ILE A 387 -0.36 4.64 30.27
C ILE A 387 -1.73 4.71 29.62
N GLY A 388 -2.18 5.92 29.27
CA GLY A 388 -3.40 6.12 28.49
C GLY A 388 -3.24 5.52 27.09
N ARG A 389 -4.29 4.86 26.59
CA ARG A 389 -4.31 4.32 25.23
C ARG A 389 -4.12 5.43 24.21
N SER A 390 -3.38 5.13 23.14
CA SER A 390 -3.23 6.05 22.02
C SER A 390 -4.60 6.37 21.40
N GLN A 391 -4.77 7.62 20.98
CA GLN A 391 -5.96 8.11 20.26
C GLN A 391 -5.69 8.27 18.75
N GLU A 392 -4.50 7.88 18.30
CA GLU A 392 -4.09 7.87 16.89
C GLU A 392 -4.93 6.87 16.07
N THR A 393 -4.94 7.00 14.74
CA THR A 393 -5.66 6.06 13.85
C THR A 393 -5.20 4.61 14.05
N LEU A 394 -3.94 4.40 14.45
CA LEU A 394 -3.36 3.11 14.82
C LEU A 394 -3.61 2.67 16.27
N ALA A 395 -4.52 3.31 17.02
CA ALA A 395 -4.78 3.01 18.43
C ALA A 395 -4.85 1.49 18.71
N LYS A 396 -5.53 0.72 17.85
CA LYS A 396 -5.56 -0.75 17.95
C LYS A 396 -4.15 -1.35 17.88
N ASN A 397 -3.41 -1.14 16.79
CA ASN A 397 -2.08 -1.73 16.58
C ASN A 397 -1.05 -1.27 17.62
N TYR A 398 -1.08 -0.01 18.08
CA TYR A 398 -0.23 0.47 19.17
C TYR A 398 -0.60 -0.18 20.52
N ASN A 399 -1.88 -0.43 20.78
CA ASN A 399 -2.32 -1.13 21.98
C ASN A 399 -2.03 -2.64 21.92
N ASP A 400 -2.10 -3.24 20.72
CA ASP A 400 -1.70 -4.64 20.47
C ASP A 400 -0.18 -4.81 20.61
N LEU A 401 0.62 -3.83 20.15
CA LEU A 401 2.08 -3.79 20.34
C LEU A 401 2.46 -3.63 21.82
N MET A 402 1.80 -2.74 22.57
CA MET A 402 1.96 -2.64 24.04
C MET A 402 1.64 -3.98 24.71
N THR A 403 0.50 -4.57 24.36
CA THR A 403 0.06 -5.88 24.88
C THR A 403 1.10 -6.96 24.59
N LYS A 404 1.62 -7.03 23.36
CA LYS A 404 2.67 -7.97 22.96
C LYS A 404 3.94 -7.75 23.79
N TYR A 405 4.43 -6.51 23.86
CA TYR A 405 5.64 -6.15 24.61
C TYR A 405 5.58 -6.55 26.08
N LEU A 406 4.47 -6.23 26.76
CA LEU A 406 4.29 -6.55 28.18
C LEU A 406 4.25 -8.06 28.41
N ASN A 407 3.57 -8.81 27.52
CA ASN A 407 3.48 -10.27 27.62
C ASN A 407 4.83 -10.96 27.34
N ASP A 408 5.55 -10.56 26.29
CA ASP A 408 6.85 -11.15 25.92
C ASP A 408 7.90 -10.92 27.02
N ASN A 409 7.86 -9.76 27.68
CA ASN A 409 8.71 -9.43 28.83
C ASN A 409 8.15 -9.89 30.19
N GLN A 410 7.03 -10.64 30.21
CA GLN A 410 6.40 -11.20 31.41
C GLN A 410 5.99 -10.14 32.47
N ILE A 411 5.73 -8.91 32.04
CA ILE A 411 5.31 -7.81 32.91
C ILE A 411 3.81 -7.94 33.20
N GLN A 412 3.44 -7.98 34.48
CA GLN A 412 2.03 -7.95 34.87
C GLN A 412 1.45 -6.53 34.75
N TYR A 413 0.26 -6.45 34.16
CA TYR A 413 -0.50 -5.22 33.96
C TYR A 413 -2.00 -5.49 34.12
N ALA A 414 -2.76 -4.42 34.39
CA ALA A 414 -4.21 -4.41 34.23
C ALA A 414 -4.58 -3.53 33.02
N ASP A 415 -5.58 -3.95 32.27
CA ASP A 415 -6.16 -3.21 31.15
C ASP A 415 -7.62 -2.94 31.47
N ASN A 416 -7.98 -1.65 31.56
CA ASN A 416 -9.35 -1.21 31.87
C ASN A 416 -10.10 -0.69 30.64
N GLY A 417 -9.54 -0.86 29.44
CA GLY A 417 -10.11 -0.35 28.18
C GLY A 417 -9.76 1.11 27.86
N GLU A 418 -9.28 1.89 28.83
CA GLU A 418 -8.81 3.28 28.64
C GLU A 418 -7.29 3.41 28.79
N SER A 419 -6.67 2.54 29.59
CA SER A 419 -5.27 2.63 30.00
C SER A 419 -4.68 1.26 30.38
N PHE A 420 -3.36 1.16 30.24
CA PHE A 420 -2.55 0.09 30.80
C PHE A 420 -2.00 0.53 32.16
N ILE A 421 -2.31 -0.23 33.22
CA ILE A 421 -1.81 0.00 34.57
C ILE A 421 -0.74 -1.04 34.88
N ILE A 422 0.51 -0.63 34.88
CA ILE A 422 1.68 -1.48 35.09
C ILE A 422 2.23 -1.19 36.49
N THR A 423 2.39 -2.21 37.34
CA THR A 423 2.96 -2.05 38.69
C THR A 423 4.08 -3.05 38.94
N TYR A 424 5.25 -2.55 39.34
CA TYR A 424 6.40 -3.37 39.72
C TYR A 424 7.13 -2.79 40.93
N GLY A 425 7.93 -3.62 41.60
CA GLY A 425 8.68 -3.20 42.79
C GLY A 425 9.43 -4.35 43.47
N GLY A 426 10.03 -4.04 44.62
CA GLY A 426 10.82 -5.01 45.39
C GLY A 426 12.11 -5.41 44.67
N GLU A 427 12.52 -6.68 44.79
CA GLU A 427 13.79 -7.18 44.25
C GLU A 427 13.88 -7.07 42.71
N ASN A 428 12.74 -7.15 42.00
CA ASN A 428 12.68 -7.04 40.54
C ASN A 428 12.57 -5.60 40.03
N PHE A 429 12.61 -4.58 40.91
CA PHE A 429 12.42 -3.19 40.51
C PHE A 429 13.37 -2.74 39.40
N ALA A 430 14.68 -2.96 39.56
CA ALA A 430 15.68 -2.55 38.58
C ALA A 430 15.48 -3.23 37.22
N THR A 431 15.32 -4.56 37.22
CA THR A 431 15.10 -5.37 36.03
C THR A 431 13.88 -4.93 35.24
N HIS A 432 12.75 -4.64 35.91
CA HIS A 432 11.54 -4.17 35.23
C HIS A 432 11.65 -2.69 34.80
N ASN A 433 12.33 -1.85 35.59
CA ASN A 433 12.51 -0.44 35.27
C ASN A 433 13.37 -0.24 34.00
N GLU A 434 14.42 -1.05 33.80
CA GLU A 434 15.30 -1.05 32.61
C GLU A 434 14.59 -1.45 31.29
N LEU A 435 13.37 -2.00 31.36
CA LEU A 435 12.53 -2.27 30.19
C LEU A 435 11.78 -1.02 29.71
N PHE A 436 11.59 -0.03 30.57
CA PHE A 436 10.88 1.21 30.23
C PHE A 436 11.82 2.40 30.15
N PHE A 437 12.87 2.42 30.97
CA PHE A 437 13.69 3.59 31.26
C PHE A 437 15.17 3.36 30.96
N THR A 438 15.90 4.43 30.64
CA THR A 438 17.33 4.40 30.31
C THR A 438 18.25 4.26 31.53
N SER A 439 17.76 4.58 32.73
CA SER A 439 18.49 4.47 34.00
C SER A 439 17.56 4.08 35.16
N ASN A 440 18.14 3.53 36.22
CA ASN A 440 17.44 3.28 37.48
C ASN A 440 17.59 4.47 38.44
N PRO A 441 16.52 4.88 39.16
CA PRO A 441 16.62 5.86 40.23
C PRO A 441 17.52 5.39 41.37
N ASN A 442 18.18 6.34 42.01
CA ASN A 442 19.12 6.13 43.12
C ASN A 442 18.56 6.74 44.42
N ILE A 443 18.62 5.98 45.51
CA ILE A 443 18.32 6.48 46.86
C ILE A 443 19.61 6.56 47.66
N THR A 444 20.08 7.78 47.92
CA THR A 444 21.13 8.02 48.92
C THR A 444 20.52 8.30 50.29
N VAL A 445 21.24 7.94 51.36
CA VAL A 445 20.78 8.14 52.73
C VAL A 445 21.78 9.01 53.47
N GLN A 446 21.30 10.12 54.02
CA GLN A 446 22.10 10.99 54.87
C GLN A 446 21.58 10.93 56.31
N ALA A 447 22.51 10.76 57.25
CA ALA A 447 22.21 10.75 58.68
C ALA A 447 22.41 12.15 59.26
N ASP A 448 21.40 13.02 59.10
CA ASP A 448 21.49 14.42 59.55
C ASP A 448 21.62 14.56 61.07
N SER A 449 21.10 13.58 61.83
CA SER A 449 21.38 13.46 63.26
C SER A 449 21.16 12.03 63.79
N ILE A 450 21.32 11.84 65.10
CA ILE A 450 20.94 10.60 65.78
C ILE A 450 19.41 10.38 65.84
N PHE A 451 18.59 11.42 65.61
CA PHE A 451 17.12 11.38 65.65
C PHE A 451 16.45 11.58 64.30
N THR A 452 17.17 12.07 63.29
CA THR A 452 16.65 12.33 61.94
C THR A 452 17.42 11.54 60.89
N TYR A 453 16.77 11.30 59.76
CA TYR A 453 17.38 10.88 58.51
C TYR A 453 16.78 11.69 57.37
N SER A 454 17.54 11.83 56.29
CA SER A 454 17.00 12.20 54.98
C SER A 454 17.33 11.10 53.97
N TYR A 455 16.38 10.89 53.06
CA TYR A 455 16.60 10.18 51.81
C TYR A 455 16.65 11.21 50.70
N THR A 456 17.67 11.16 49.85
CA THR A 456 17.64 11.87 48.56
C THR A 456 17.35 10.83 47.50
N TYR A 457 16.13 10.89 46.95
CA TYR A 457 15.72 10.14 45.78
C TYR A 457 16.10 10.95 44.54
N ASN A 458 16.91 10.37 43.66
CA ASN A 458 17.37 10.97 42.42
C ASN A 458 16.99 10.08 41.24
N ASP A 459 16.26 10.64 40.27
CA ASP A 459 15.69 9.96 39.12
C ASP A 459 15.89 10.84 37.88
N ASP A 460 17.04 10.67 37.21
CA ASP A 460 17.37 11.33 35.94
C ASP A 460 17.42 10.24 34.86
N THR A 461 16.31 10.10 34.15
CA THR A 461 16.04 8.96 33.27
C THR A 461 15.18 9.38 32.08
N SER A 462 15.04 8.54 31.08
CA SER A 462 14.17 8.80 29.93
C SER A 462 13.49 7.53 29.48
N PHE A 463 12.33 7.63 28.83
CA PHE A 463 11.72 6.46 28.22
C PHE A 463 12.62 5.92 27.09
N LYS A 464 12.86 4.61 27.12
CA LYS A 464 13.78 3.93 26.19
C LYS A 464 13.17 3.71 24.81
N LEU A 465 11.90 3.33 24.78
CA LEU A 465 11.18 2.84 23.59
C LEU A 465 9.87 3.59 23.31
N PHE A 466 9.34 4.33 24.28
CA PHE A 466 7.98 4.87 24.28
C PHE A 466 7.98 6.38 24.06
N GLU A 467 7.05 6.88 23.25
CA GLU A 467 6.75 8.31 23.14
C GLU A 467 5.38 8.63 23.75
N PHE A 468 5.31 9.76 24.45
CA PHE A 468 4.11 10.27 25.12
C PHE A 468 3.91 11.75 24.79
N ASP A 469 2.66 12.17 24.61
CA ASP A 469 2.32 13.60 24.47
C ASP A 469 2.41 14.33 25.82
N GLU A 470 2.04 13.67 26.92
CA GLU A 470 2.12 14.20 28.28
C GLU A 470 2.74 13.19 29.27
N ILE A 471 3.66 13.66 30.10
CA ILE A 471 4.31 12.88 31.18
C ILE A 471 4.06 13.59 32.51
N SER A 472 3.53 12.84 33.48
CA SER A 472 3.21 13.31 34.82
C SER A 472 3.83 12.36 35.85
N GLN A 473 4.35 12.89 36.97
CA GLN A 473 5.03 12.09 37.98
C GLN A 473 4.71 12.52 39.43
N GLU A 474 4.48 11.52 40.29
CA GLU A 474 4.34 11.63 41.74
C GLU A 474 5.38 10.75 42.43
N VAL A 475 6.05 11.26 43.46
CA VAL A 475 6.95 10.48 44.34
C VAL A 475 6.40 10.52 45.77
N LEU A 476 6.06 9.35 46.31
CA LEU A 476 5.59 9.18 47.68
C LEU A 476 6.67 8.52 48.55
N GLY A 477 7.00 9.18 49.64
CA GLY A 477 7.89 8.68 50.69
C GLY A 477 7.17 7.79 51.72
N PRO A 478 7.94 7.16 52.62
CA PRO A 478 7.38 6.25 53.61
C PRO A 478 6.65 6.98 54.75
N GLY A 479 5.33 6.75 54.85
CA GLY A 479 4.49 7.25 55.94
C GLY A 479 4.25 8.77 55.90
N ASN A 480 4.10 9.39 57.07
CA ASN A 480 3.86 10.84 57.21
C ASN A 480 5.17 11.66 57.08
N ALA A 481 6.03 11.33 56.11
CA ALA A 481 7.24 12.09 55.86
C ALA A 481 6.92 13.49 55.30
N ASN A 482 7.77 14.47 55.61
CA ASN A 482 7.68 15.79 54.97
C ASN A 482 8.53 15.78 53.68
N PHE A 483 7.99 16.39 52.63
CA PHE A 483 8.60 16.48 51.31
C PHE A 483 9.04 17.91 51.02
N ASP A 484 10.34 18.11 50.85
CA ASP A 484 10.87 19.30 50.18
C ASP A 484 11.13 18.91 48.72
N THR A 485 10.09 19.06 47.89
CA THR A 485 10.12 18.60 46.50
C THR A 485 10.74 19.66 45.58
N ILE A 486 11.82 19.30 44.88
CA ILE A 486 12.36 20.08 43.78
C ILE A 486 12.00 19.35 42.48
N VAL A 487 10.81 19.62 41.96
CA VAL A 487 10.38 19.12 40.64
C VAL A 487 10.96 20.02 39.56
N ASP A 488 11.73 19.47 38.64
CA ASP A 488 11.98 20.10 37.34
C ASP A 488 11.09 19.41 36.29
N THR A 489 10.47 20.20 35.42
CA THR A 489 9.39 19.70 34.55
C THR A 489 9.88 18.70 33.51
N ALA A 490 9.19 17.56 33.42
CA ALA A 490 9.43 16.54 32.40
C ALA A 490 9.15 17.11 30.99
N ASN A 491 10.18 17.29 30.18
CA ASN A 491 10.06 17.67 28.77
C ASN A 491 10.23 16.43 27.89
N SER A 492 9.28 16.21 26.96
CA SER A 492 9.35 15.31 25.80
C SER A 492 10.19 14.03 25.98
N GLY A 493 9.86 13.22 27.00
CA GLY A 493 10.47 11.90 27.21
C GLY A 493 11.49 11.79 28.35
N GLN A 494 11.99 12.91 28.90
CA GLN A 494 12.90 12.90 30.06
C GLN A 494 12.16 13.12 31.38
N ILE A 495 12.54 12.33 32.38
CA ILE A 495 12.18 12.45 33.79
C ILE A 495 13.41 12.96 34.54
N LYS A 496 13.25 14.03 35.33
CA LYS A 496 14.30 14.53 36.19
C LYS A 496 13.75 15.02 37.53
N ASN A 497 13.96 14.22 38.58
CA ASN A 497 13.48 14.53 39.92
C ASN A 497 14.58 14.33 40.97
N GLU A 498 14.73 15.33 41.84
CA GLU A 498 15.45 15.22 43.11
C GLU A 498 14.46 15.50 44.25
N VAL A 499 14.21 14.48 45.08
CA VAL A 499 13.26 14.57 46.20
C VAL A 499 13.98 14.28 47.51
N ILE A 500 14.01 15.28 48.40
CA ILE A 500 14.56 15.15 49.74
C ILE A 500 13.42 14.82 50.71
N ILE A 501 13.48 13.62 51.27
CA ILE A 501 12.45 13.07 52.17
C ILE A 501 13.03 13.01 53.57
N SER A 502 12.59 13.91 54.44
CA SER A 502 13.06 13.99 55.82
C SER A 502 12.15 13.23 56.78
N GLY A 503 12.73 12.41 57.64
CA GLY A 503 12.00 11.59 58.61
C GLY A 503 12.64 11.57 60.00
N ASN A 504 11.79 11.46 61.01
CA ASN A 504 12.23 11.20 62.38
C ASN A 504 12.45 9.69 62.56
N LYS A 505 13.66 9.31 62.98
CA LYS A 505 13.93 7.95 63.48
C LYS A 505 13.01 7.71 64.66
N THR A 506 12.20 6.65 64.62
CA THR A 506 11.50 6.19 65.82
C THR A 506 12.58 5.91 66.87
N PRO A 507 12.62 6.64 67.99
CA PRO A 507 13.76 6.61 68.88
C PRO A 507 13.86 5.21 69.48
N ASN A 508 14.91 4.48 69.09
CA ASN A 508 15.13 3.10 69.49
C ASN A 508 15.06 3.03 71.02
N ILE A 509 14.22 2.15 71.58
CA ILE A 509 13.97 2.08 73.04
C ILE A 509 15.28 1.89 73.82
N VAL A 510 16.26 1.24 73.19
CA VAL A 510 17.65 1.08 73.67
C VAL A 510 18.38 2.43 73.83
N VAL A 511 18.22 3.39 72.92
CA VAL A 511 18.85 4.72 73.01
C VAL A 511 18.25 5.52 74.16
N PHE A 512 16.92 5.50 74.31
CA PHE A 512 16.26 6.09 75.48
C PHE A 512 16.71 5.42 76.79
N SER A 513 16.91 4.10 76.78
CA SER A 513 17.41 3.36 77.95
C SER A 513 18.84 3.77 78.31
N ILE A 514 19.75 3.91 77.33
CA ILE A 514 21.15 4.34 77.56
C ILE A 514 21.20 5.79 78.05
N VAL A 515 20.42 6.70 77.44
CA VAL A 515 20.34 8.11 77.88
C VAL A 515 19.73 8.21 79.28
N ALA A 516 18.69 7.43 79.58
CA ALA A 516 18.11 7.37 80.93
C ALA A 516 19.11 6.84 81.97
N ILE A 517 19.91 5.81 81.64
CA ILE A 517 20.97 5.27 82.50
C ILE A 517 22.07 6.32 82.75
N LEU A 518 22.49 7.06 81.72
CA LEU A 518 23.47 8.15 81.85
C LEU A 518 22.94 9.30 82.72
N ILE A 519 21.68 9.71 82.51
CA ILE A 519 21.03 10.75 83.33
C ILE A 519 20.88 10.27 84.78
N LEU A 520 20.50 9.01 85.02
CA LEU A 520 20.49 8.43 86.37
C LEU A 520 21.89 8.49 87.01
N GLY A 521 22.94 8.13 86.27
CA GLY A 521 24.32 8.17 86.74
C GLY A 521 24.76 9.57 87.16
N VAL A 522 24.41 10.60 86.38
CA VAL A 522 24.70 12.00 86.70
C VAL A 522 23.91 12.48 87.93
N ILE A 523 22.62 12.14 88.02
CA ILE A 523 21.77 12.47 89.18
C ILE A 523 22.32 11.82 90.46
N VAL A 524 22.68 10.54 90.41
CA VAL A 524 23.30 9.82 91.54
C VAL A 524 24.64 10.46 91.93
N GLY A 525 25.48 10.83 90.95
CA GLY A 525 26.73 11.56 91.20
C GLY A 525 26.53 12.91 91.89
N LEU A 526 25.53 13.68 91.46
CA LEU A 526 25.15 14.96 92.08
C LEU A 526 24.60 14.79 93.51
N ILE A 527 23.78 13.76 93.76
CA ILE A 527 23.30 13.43 95.10
C ILE A 527 24.47 13.08 96.03
N ILE A 528 25.41 12.27 95.56
CA ILE A 528 26.63 11.91 96.33
C ILE A 528 27.47 13.18 96.63
N LEU A 529 27.60 14.10 95.69
CA LEU A 529 28.26 15.40 95.89
C LEU A 529 27.54 16.28 96.92
N MET A 530 26.21 16.36 96.88
CA MET A 530 25.43 17.12 97.86
C MET A 530 25.49 16.51 99.27
N VAL A 531 25.52 15.18 99.39
CA VAL A 531 25.69 14.49 100.67
C VAL A 531 27.09 14.70 101.26
N LYS A 532 28.12 14.82 100.42
CA LYS A 532 29.51 15.07 100.87
C LYS A 532 29.75 16.48 101.44
N ASN A 533 28.89 17.45 101.15
CA ASN A 533 29.09 18.86 101.48
C ASN A 533 28.30 19.38 102.70
N LYS A 534 27.70 18.49 103.51
CA LYS A 534 27.08 18.85 104.80
C LYS A 534 27.92 18.36 105.98
N SER A 535 28.76 19.24 106.52
CA SER A 535 29.26 19.10 107.89
C SER A 535 28.12 19.37 108.90
N PRO A 536 28.13 18.71 110.07
CA PRO A 536 26.99 18.72 110.98
C PRO A 536 27.07 19.87 111.99
N GLU A 537 25.95 20.56 112.21
CA GLU A 537 25.77 21.44 113.38
C GLU A 537 24.61 20.96 114.26
N LYS A 538 24.71 21.24 115.56
CA LYS A 538 24.12 20.43 116.64
C LYS A 538 22.64 20.72 116.93
N ILE A 539 21.95 19.64 117.31
CA ILE A 539 20.58 19.60 117.84
C ILE A 539 20.56 20.11 119.30
N SER A 540 19.56 20.92 119.69
CA SER A 540 18.93 20.90 121.03
C SER A 540 17.65 21.77 121.10
N PRO A 541 16.71 21.49 122.03
CA PRO A 541 15.34 21.16 121.58
C PRO A 541 14.21 21.88 122.36
N GLN A 542 12.98 21.33 122.23
CA GLN A 542 11.72 21.63 122.95
C GLN A 542 10.77 22.66 122.28
N VAL A 543 9.43 22.51 122.32
CA VAL A 543 8.59 21.41 122.82
C VAL A 543 7.29 21.22 122.02
N GLU A 544 6.80 19.98 122.09
CA GLU A 544 5.51 19.40 121.72
C GLU A 544 4.23 20.27 121.83
N THR A 545 3.32 20.14 120.84
CA THR A 545 1.87 19.91 121.08
C THR A 545 1.12 19.52 119.80
N GLN A 546 0.41 18.39 119.87
CA GLN A 546 -0.61 17.91 118.92
C GLN A 546 -2.03 18.25 119.47
N PRO A 547 -3.16 17.85 118.82
CA PRO A 547 -3.53 17.96 117.40
C PRO A 547 -4.96 18.52 117.24
N LYS A 548 -5.48 18.73 116.01
CA LYS A 548 -6.91 18.47 115.71
C LYS A 548 -7.26 18.31 114.24
N ARG A 549 -8.32 17.52 114.01
CA ARG A 549 -9.00 17.24 112.73
C ARG A 549 -10.05 18.32 112.40
N GLU A 550 -10.70 18.11 111.24
CA GLU A 550 -12.01 18.63 110.82
C GLU A 550 -12.03 20.07 110.26
N SER A 551 -12.96 20.45 109.37
CA SER A 551 -13.75 19.72 108.35
C SER A 551 -14.51 20.76 107.50
N TYR A 552 -15.03 20.38 106.32
CA TYR A 552 -16.10 21.11 105.60
C TYR A 552 -15.76 22.57 105.14
N LYS A 553 -16.47 23.24 104.22
CA LYS A 553 -17.60 22.95 103.28
C LYS A 553 -17.50 23.94 102.09
N ARG A 554 -18.13 23.60 100.95
CA ARG A 554 -19.00 24.43 100.05
C ARG A 554 -18.88 25.97 100.07
N GLN A 555 -19.10 26.74 98.99
CA GLN A 555 -19.90 26.62 97.74
C GLN A 555 -19.34 27.70 96.74
N HIS A 556 -19.80 27.99 95.52
CA HIS A 556 -20.98 27.66 94.70
C HIS A 556 -20.72 27.99 93.19
N LYS A 557 -21.55 27.46 92.26
CA LYS A 557 -22.30 28.11 91.13
C LYS A 557 -21.62 29.22 90.29
N PHE A 558 -21.77 29.30 88.97
CA PHE A 558 -22.84 28.88 88.01
C PHE A 558 -22.22 28.04 86.84
N GLU A 559 -22.89 27.06 86.20
CA GLU A 559 -23.93 27.19 85.14
C GLU A 559 -23.49 28.13 83.99
N ASP A 560 -23.69 27.89 82.70
CA ASP A 560 -23.98 26.68 81.88
C ASP A 560 -23.75 27.12 80.38
N THR A 561 -23.93 26.37 79.28
CA THR A 561 -24.55 25.06 79.00
C THR A 561 -23.90 24.41 77.76
N ALA A 562 -24.09 23.11 77.56
CA ALA A 562 -24.16 22.50 76.21
C ALA A 562 -25.64 22.44 75.75
N PRO A 563 -25.96 22.17 74.46
CA PRO A 563 -26.12 20.75 74.13
C PRO A 563 -25.77 20.35 72.69
N ILE A 564 -25.42 19.07 72.54
CA ILE A 564 -25.58 18.30 71.31
C ILE A 564 -27.08 18.01 71.11
N PRO A 565 -27.60 18.08 69.88
CA PRO A 565 -28.67 17.19 69.46
C PRO A 565 -28.22 16.22 68.36
N LYS A 566 -29.01 15.16 68.21
CA LYS A 566 -28.77 13.95 67.44
C LYS A 566 -29.77 13.87 66.28
N ILE A 567 -29.41 13.16 65.21
CA ILE A 567 -30.30 12.50 64.22
C ILE A 567 -31.07 13.42 63.25
N THR A 568 -30.91 13.15 61.94
CA THR A 568 -32.00 12.78 61.00
C THR A 568 -31.42 12.05 59.78
N ASP A 569 -32.09 10.97 59.35
CA ASP A 569 -32.00 10.38 58.01
C ASP A 569 -32.97 11.11 57.04
N GLU A 570 -33.07 10.64 55.78
CA GLU A 570 -33.93 11.16 54.66
C GLU A 570 -33.40 12.48 54.03
N ASP A 571 -33.37 12.73 52.71
CA ASP A 571 -33.91 12.10 51.47
C ASP A 571 -32.77 11.96 50.40
N GLN A 572 -32.70 10.96 49.51
CA GLN A 572 -33.55 10.60 48.35
C GLN A 572 -33.63 11.59 47.15
N ASN A 573 -33.01 11.15 46.04
CA ASN A 573 -33.47 11.24 44.63
C ASN A 573 -33.51 12.57 43.84
N LEU A 574 -33.56 12.40 42.50
CA LEU A 574 -33.78 13.37 41.40
C LEU A 574 -32.54 14.18 40.92
N THR A 575 -32.18 14.25 39.63
CA THR A 575 -32.69 13.54 38.42
C THR A 575 -31.63 13.51 37.30
N LYS A 576 -31.76 12.56 36.36
CA LYS A 576 -31.13 12.63 35.03
C LYS A 576 -31.63 13.85 34.24
N LYS A 577 -30.76 14.40 33.38
CA LYS A 577 -31.12 14.59 31.97
C LYS A 577 -29.88 14.41 31.09
#